data_AF-A0A0A8ZMT7-F1
#
_entry.id   AF-A0A0A8ZMT7-F1
#
_cell.length_a   1.000
_cell.length_b   1.000
_cell.length_c   1.000
_cell.angle_alpha   90.00
_cell.angle_beta   90.00
_cell.angle_gamma   90.00
#
_symmetry.space_group_name_H-M   'P 1'
#
loop_
_entity.id
_entity.type
_entity.pdbx_description
1 polymer ?
#
loop_
_entity_poly.entity_id
_entity_poly.type
_entity_poly.pdbx_seq_one_letter_code
_entity_poly.pdbx_strand_id
1 'polypeptide(L)'
;MGKAGLPVSMDKLEEFHELAKDEARRLFDKQHFGKHHAAQSILKLDEEIKKIFRNFVQANEYQSSKLCEARFSECEDKMEHLQVLKLPSMAKFDAGFLLCNQSFEMECVGPAKESYERRMSKMLTRSRALFIKEYNNKLFNWLVIFSLVMVVIGRFVIKFFLLEIAAWVMFAFLETYTRLFWSSESLYYNPVWHVVVSTWETIVYSPVLDLDRWAIPIVVMLSFVALYWRCLGGRKGIGRSLLPLYNGSYRSSNRPRTD
;
A
#
# COMPACT_ATOMS: atom_id res chain seq x y z
N MET A 1 -12.71 -42.40 -22.02
CA MET A 1 -11.57 -41.79 -21.31
C MET A 1 -11.79 -40.29 -21.28
N GLY A 2 -12.32 -39.77 -20.16
CA GLY A 2 -12.54 -38.34 -20.00
C GLY A 2 -11.19 -37.62 -20.08
N LYS A 3 -11.14 -36.49 -20.80
CA LYS A 3 -9.98 -35.60 -20.78
C LYS A 3 -9.65 -35.33 -19.32
N ALA A 4 -8.50 -35.82 -18.83
CA ALA A 4 -7.98 -35.37 -17.55
C ALA A 4 -7.95 -33.83 -17.63
N GLY A 5 -8.73 -33.15 -16.79
CA GLY A 5 -8.78 -31.70 -16.77
C GLY A 5 -7.42 -31.18 -16.35
N LEU A 6 -6.55 -30.89 -17.32
CA LEU A 6 -5.26 -30.26 -17.08
C LEU A 6 -5.50 -28.81 -16.61
N PRO A 7 -4.67 -28.27 -15.71
CA PRO A 7 -3.46 -28.87 -15.13
C PRO A 7 -3.70 -29.74 -13.89
N VAL A 8 -2.83 -30.73 -13.68
CA VAL A 8 -2.81 -31.61 -12.50
C VAL A 8 -1.40 -31.72 -11.91
N SER A 9 -1.29 -32.17 -10.64
CA SER A 9 0.00 -32.47 -10.03
C SER A 9 0.72 -33.61 -10.75
N MET A 10 2.06 -33.61 -10.69
CA MET A 10 2.88 -34.64 -11.35
C MET A 10 2.56 -36.04 -10.82
N ASP A 11 2.40 -36.21 -9.51
CA ASP A 11 2.07 -37.51 -8.90
C ASP A 11 0.77 -38.09 -9.44
N LYS A 12 -0.27 -37.26 -9.58
CA LYS A 12 -1.55 -37.69 -10.15
C LYS A 12 -1.40 -38.05 -11.61
N LEU A 13 -0.64 -37.26 -12.37
CA LEU A 13 -0.41 -37.51 -13.80
C LEU A 13 0.34 -38.83 -14.02
N GLU A 14 1.31 -39.15 -13.17
CA GLU A 14 2.08 -40.39 -13.20
C GLU A 14 1.22 -41.60 -12.80
N GLU A 15 0.40 -41.48 -11.75
CA GLU A 15 -0.57 -42.51 -11.35
C GLU A 15 -1.56 -42.82 -12.50
N PHE A 16 -2.13 -41.79 -13.12
CA PHE A 16 -2.99 -41.97 -14.29
C PHE A 16 -2.26 -42.62 -15.46
N HIS A 17 -0.98 -42.32 -15.65
CA HIS A 17 -0.17 -42.91 -16.71
C HIS A 17 0.08 -44.40 -16.48
N GLU A 18 0.48 -44.81 -15.28
CA GLU A 18 0.74 -46.21 -14.96
C GLU A 18 -0.55 -47.04 -15.05
N LEU A 19 -1.68 -46.53 -14.54
CA LEU A 19 -2.99 -47.18 -14.69
C LEU A 19 -3.38 -47.37 -16.17
N ALA A 20 -3.21 -46.32 -16.99
CA ALA A 20 -3.54 -46.39 -18.41
C ALA A 20 -2.61 -47.31 -19.20
N LYS A 21 -1.33 -47.35 -18.82
CA LYS A 21 -0.30 -48.22 -19.40
C LYS A 21 -0.56 -49.69 -19.07
N ASP A 22 -0.94 -49.99 -17.83
CA ASP A 22 -1.31 -51.35 -17.41
C ASP A 22 -2.58 -51.83 -18.12
N GLU A 23 -3.58 -50.96 -18.26
CA GLU A 23 -4.79 -51.27 -19.02
C GLU A 23 -4.48 -51.50 -20.51
N ALA A 24 -3.64 -50.66 -21.11
CA ALA A 24 -3.21 -50.80 -22.50
C ALA A 24 -2.44 -52.11 -22.73
N ARG A 25 -1.52 -52.47 -21.82
CA ARG A 25 -0.80 -53.76 -21.86
C ARG A 25 -1.77 -54.94 -21.73
N ARG A 26 -2.72 -54.88 -20.80
CA ARG A 26 -3.72 -55.96 -20.61
C ARG A 26 -4.61 -56.15 -21.84
N LEU A 27 -5.02 -55.07 -22.50
CA LEU A 27 -5.80 -55.13 -23.73
C LEU A 27 -4.98 -55.66 -24.89
N PHE A 28 -3.73 -55.22 -25.00
CA PHE A 28 -2.80 -55.69 -26.01
C PHE A 28 -2.54 -57.19 -25.88
N ASP A 29 -2.29 -57.69 -24.67
CA ASP A 29 -2.04 -59.12 -24.39
C ASP A 29 -3.22 -60.00 -24.79
N LYS A 30 -4.46 -59.53 -24.63
CA LYS A 30 -5.68 -60.25 -25.03
C LYS A 30 -5.87 -60.31 -26.55
N GLN A 31 -5.33 -59.35 -27.29
CA GLN A 31 -5.55 -59.19 -28.72
C GLN A 31 -4.36 -59.67 -29.57
N HIS A 32 -3.19 -59.88 -28.96
CA HIS A 32 -2.00 -60.30 -29.69
C HIS A 32 -2.08 -61.78 -30.08
N PHE A 33 -1.74 -62.10 -31.34
CA PHE A 33 -1.60 -63.47 -31.85
C PHE A 33 -0.15 -63.72 -32.30
N GLY A 34 0.45 -64.84 -31.88
CA GLY A 34 1.77 -65.32 -32.32
C GLY A 34 2.95 -64.98 -31.39
N LYS A 35 3.82 -65.97 -31.11
CA LYS A 35 4.95 -65.87 -30.15
C LYS A 35 6.18 -65.10 -30.68
N HIS A 36 6.46 -65.13 -31.99
CA HIS A 36 7.72 -64.59 -32.54
C HIS A 36 7.73 -63.08 -32.76
N HIS A 37 6.58 -62.45 -33.03
CA HIS A 37 6.48 -60.98 -33.17
C HIS A 37 6.03 -60.28 -31.88
N ALA A 38 5.58 -61.03 -30.86
CA ALA A 38 5.05 -60.47 -29.62
C ALA A 38 6.05 -59.56 -28.89
N ALA A 39 7.31 -59.97 -28.75
CA ALA A 39 8.32 -59.18 -28.05
C ALA A 39 8.59 -57.82 -28.72
N GLN A 40 8.70 -57.80 -30.05
CA GLN A 40 8.95 -56.57 -30.81
C GLN A 40 7.74 -55.63 -30.80
N SER A 41 6.53 -56.17 -30.87
CA SER A 41 5.30 -55.38 -30.84
C SER A 41 5.04 -54.78 -29.45
N ILE A 42 5.37 -55.49 -28.37
CA ILE A 42 5.30 -54.97 -26.99
C ILE A 42 6.27 -53.80 -26.81
N LEU A 43 7.52 -53.92 -27.29
CA LEU A 43 8.49 -52.84 -27.22
C LEU A 43 8.01 -51.60 -27.98
N LYS A 44 7.43 -51.78 -29.18
CA LYS A 44 6.88 -50.67 -29.97
C LYS A 44 5.67 -50.01 -29.29
N LEU A 45 4.82 -50.79 -28.62
CA LEU A 45 3.71 -50.26 -27.83
C LEU A 45 4.23 -49.39 -26.67
N ASP A 46 5.22 -49.87 -25.93
CA ASP A 46 5.80 -49.12 -24.80
C ASP A 46 6.45 -47.80 -25.26
N GLU A 47 7.13 -47.82 -26.41
CA GLU A 47 7.71 -46.62 -27.02
C GLU A 47 6.65 -45.58 -27.41
N GLU A 48 5.56 -46.00 -28.04
CA GLU A 48 4.44 -45.10 -28.40
C GLU A 48 3.71 -44.57 -27.16
N ILE A 49 3.49 -45.41 -26.14
CA ILE A 49 2.91 -45.01 -24.85
C ILE A 49 3.78 -43.94 -24.20
N LYS A 50 5.10 -44.14 -24.17
CA LYS A 50 6.06 -43.19 -23.60
C LYS A 50 6.08 -41.87 -24.37
N LYS A 51 5.96 -41.92 -25.71
CA LYS A 51 5.88 -40.73 -26.56
C LYS A 51 4.62 -39.91 -26.27
N ILE A 52 3.47 -40.58 -26.15
CA ILE A 52 2.21 -39.93 -25.79
C ILE A 52 2.30 -39.30 -24.40
N PHE A 53 2.86 -40.00 -23.42
CA PHE A 53 3.04 -39.48 -22.07
C PHE A 53 3.90 -38.21 -22.03
N ARG A 54 5.03 -38.18 -22.76
CA ARG A 54 5.86 -36.97 -22.89
C ARG A 54 5.05 -35.77 -23.41
N ASN A 55 4.19 -35.98 -24.41
CA ASN A 55 3.32 -34.92 -24.92
C ASN A 55 2.32 -34.44 -23.86
N PHE A 56 1.76 -35.34 -23.06
CA PHE A 56 0.87 -34.99 -21.95
C PHE A 56 1.59 -34.22 -20.84
N VAL A 57 2.80 -34.63 -20.47
CA VAL A 57 3.64 -33.92 -19.50
C VAL A 57 3.92 -32.50 -19.98
N GLN A 58 4.34 -32.34 -21.24
CA GLN A 58 4.60 -31.02 -21.82
C GLN A 58 3.33 -30.15 -21.89
N ALA A 59 2.19 -30.74 -22.25
CA ALA A 59 0.90 -30.04 -22.25
C ALA A 59 0.48 -29.63 -20.83
N ASN A 60 0.70 -30.49 -19.83
CA ASN A 60 0.41 -30.20 -18.43
C ASN A 60 1.29 -29.07 -17.89
N GLU A 61 2.58 -29.09 -18.19
CA GLU A 61 3.53 -28.05 -17.82
C GLU A 61 3.16 -26.70 -18.43
N TYR A 62 2.78 -26.70 -19.71
CA TYR A 62 2.33 -25.49 -20.41
C TYR A 62 1.04 -24.93 -19.78
N GLN A 63 0.03 -25.76 -19.53
CA GLN A 63 -1.22 -25.30 -18.91
C GLN A 63 -1.02 -24.84 -17.48
N SER A 64 -0.18 -25.54 -16.70
CA SER A 64 0.19 -25.15 -15.33
C SER A 64 0.90 -23.80 -15.33
N SER A 65 1.89 -23.60 -16.20
CA SER A 65 2.62 -22.33 -16.32
C SER A 65 1.69 -21.20 -16.73
N LYS A 66 0.80 -21.42 -17.71
CA LYS A 66 -0.17 -20.42 -18.16
C LYS A 66 -1.13 -20.01 -17.04
N LEU A 67 -1.63 -20.96 -16.26
CA LEU A 67 -2.53 -20.70 -15.14
C LEU A 67 -1.82 -19.90 -14.04
N CYS A 68 -0.63 -20.34 -13.63
CA CYS A 68 0.13 -19.70 -12.56
C CYS A 68 0.67 -18.31 -12.97
N GLU A 69 1.09 -18.12 -14.22
CA GLU A 69 1.47 -16.81 -14.75
C GLU A 69 0.28 -15.84 -14.77
N ALA A 70 -0.91 -16.29 -15.18
CA ALA A 70 -2.09 -15.43 -15.17
C ALA A 70 -2.44 -14.93 -13.77
N ARG A 71 -2.36 -15.80 -12.75
CA ARG A 71 -2.59 -15.42 -11.34
C ARG A 71 -1.46 -14.57 -10.78
N PHE A 72 -0.22 -14.85 -11.17
CA PHE A 72 0.92 -14.03 -10.81
C PHE A 72 0.76 -12.59 -11.34
N SER A 73 0.43 -12.44 -12.62
CA SER A 73 0.21 -11.14 -13.26
C SER A 73 -0.96 -10.39 -12.63
N GLU A 74 -2.08 -11.06 -12.34
CA GLU A 74 -3.23 -10.43 -11.69
C GLU A 74 -2.86 -9.90 -10.28
N CYS A 75 -2.04 -10.65 -9.54
CA CYS A 75 -1.55 -10.18 -8.26
C CYS A 75 -0.57 -9.00 -8.41
N GLU A 76 0.34 -9.07 -9.39
CA GLU A 76 1.29 -7.99 -9.67
C GLU A 76 0.57 -6.68 -9.98
N ASP A 77 -0.44 -6.71 -10.86
CA ASP A 77 -1.26 -5.55 -11.21
C ASP A 77 -1.98 -4.96 -9.97
N LYS A 78 -2.53 -5.82 -9.11
CA LYS A 78 -3.17 -5.38 -7.84
C LYS A 78 -2.15 -4.72 -6.92
N MET A 79 -0.96 -5.29 -6.78
CA MET A 79 0.10 -4.73 -5.93
C MET A 79 0.65 -3.41 -6.48
N GLU A 80 0.77 -3.27 -7.81
CA GLU A 80 1.17 -2.03 -8.45
C GLU A 80 0.11 -0.93 -8.25
N HIS A 81 -1.17 -1.28 -8.42
CA HIS A 81 -2.27 -0.34 -8.17
C HIS A 81 -2.24 0.20 -6.72
N LEU A 82 -1.99 -0.67 -5.74
CA LEU A 82 -1.87 -0.28 -4.33
C LEU A 82 -0.66 0.64 -4.06
N GLN A 83 0.41 0.55 -4.84
CA GLN A 83 1.58 1.44 -4.73
C GLN A 83 1.31 2.85 -5.27
N VAL A 84 0.42 2.98 -6.27
CA VAL A 84 0.11 4.27 -6.91
C VAL A 84 -1.01 5.04 -6.19
N LEU A 85 -1.75 4.40 -5.28
CA LEU A 85 -2.76 5.08 -4.47
C LEU A 85 -2.17 6.31 -3.75
N LYS A 86 -2.93 7.42 -3.78
CA LYS A 86 -2.52 8.71 -3.20
C LYS A 86 -2.11 8.62 -1.73
N LEU A 87 -2.71 7.67 -1.02
CA LEU A 87 -2.49 7.44 0.40
C LEU A 87 -2.05 5.98 0.62
N PRO A 88 -0.74 5.73 0.66
CA PRO A 88 -0.17 4.42 0.94
C PRO A 88 -0.52 3.97 2.37
N SER A 89 -1.19 2.83 2.51
CA SER A 89 -1.40 2.18 3.81
C SER A 89 -0.75 0.80 3.86
N MET A 90 0.13 0.59 4.82
CA MET A 90 0.82 -0.70 5.01
C MET A 90 -0.18 -1.83 5.30
N ALA A 91 -1.25 -1.55 6.04
CA ALA A 91 -2.31 -2.52 6.33
C ALA A 91 -3.07 -3.00 5.06
N LYS A 92 -3.41 -2.11 4.11
CA LYS A 92 -4.06 -2.55 2.85
C LYS A 92 -3.08 -3.32 1.96
N PHE A 93 -1.80 -2.94 1.97
CA PHE A 93 -0.76 -3.67 1.24
C PHE A 93 -0.60 -5.09 1.80
N ASP A 94 -0.50 -5.23 3.13
CA ASP A 94 -0.37 -6.52 3.82
C ASP A 94 -1.65 -7.38 3.67
N ALA A 95 -2.85 -6.78 3.71
CA ALA A 95 -4.09 -7.49 3.44
C ALA A 95 -4.17 -7.99 1.99
N GLY A 96 -3.76 -7.16 1.03
CA GLY A 96 -3.68 -7.55 -0.39
C GLY A 96 -2.66 -8.66 -0.62
N PHE A 97 -1.53 -8.62 0.08
CA PHE A 97 -0.51 -9.68 0.08
C PHE A 97 -1.09 -11.03 0.55
N LEU A 98 -1.78 -11.04 1.69
CA LEU A 98 -2.38 -12.26 2.23
C LEU A 98 -3.42 -12.84 1.26
N LEU A 99 -4.27 -11.98 0.69
CA LEU A 99 -5.26 -12.38 -0.29
C LEU A 99 -4.62 -12.99 -1.54
N CYS A 100 -3.59 -12.34 -2.09
CA CYS A 100 -2.84 -12.85 -3.23
C CYS A 100 -2.20 -14.21 -2.95
N ASN A 101 -1.53 -14.33 -1.80
CA ASN A 101 -0.84 -15.57 -1.42
C ASN A 101 -1.84 -16.72 -1.30
N GLN A 102 -2.98 -16.48 -0.65
CA GLN A 102 -4.05 -17.48 -0.51
C GLN A 102 -4.67 -17.84 -1.87
N SER A 103 -4.96 -16.85 -2.73
CA SER A 103 -5.51 -17.12 -4.07
C SER A 103 -4.55 -17.91 -4.94
N PHE A 104 -3.25 -17.58 -4.86
CA PHE A 104 -2.22 -18.25 -5.63
C PHE A 104 -2.08 -19.71 -5.19
N GLU A 105 -2.07 -19.98 -3.88
CA GLU A 105 -1.91 -21.33 -3.34
C GLU A 105 -3.08 -22.26 -3.72
N MET A 106 -4.32 -21.74 -3.73
CA MET A 106 -5.52 -22.51 -4.05
C MET A 106 -5.69 -22.76 -5.55
N GLU A 107 -5.30 -21.82 -6.40
CA GLU A 107 -5.64 -21.86 -7.83
C GLU A 107 -4.47 -22.28 -8.73
N CYS A 108 -3.21 -22.04 -8.34
CA CYS A 108 -2.06 -22.51 -9.08
C CYS A 108 -1.79 -23.99 -8.76
N VAL A 109 -1.92 -24.85 -9.77
CA VAL A 109 -1.74 -26.31 -9.65
C VAL A 109 -0.81 -26.81 -10.75
N GLY A 110 0.03 -27.79 -10.41
CA GLY A 110 0.91 -28.50 -11.35
C GLY A 110 2.39 -28.21 -11.13
N PRO A 111 3.26 -28.65 -12.06
CA PRO A 111 4.72 -28.60 -11.89
C PRO A 111 5.29 -27.18 -11.81
N ALA A 112 4.59 -26.18 -12.35
CA ALA A 112 5.08 -24.80 -12.37
C ALA A 112 4.96 -24.10 -11.00
N LYS A 113 4.16 -24.63 -10.07
CA LYS A 113 3.81 -23.99 -8.79
C LYS A 113 5.04 -23.50 -8.01
N GLU A 114 5.99 -24.39 -7.73
CA GLU A 114 7.16 -24.07 -6.90
C GLU A 114 8.04 -22.94 -7.49
N SER A 115 8.19 -22.91 -8.81
CA SER A 115 8.94 -21.86 -9.50
C SER A 115 8.27 -20.49 -9.33
N TYR A 116 6.96 -20.45 -9.51
CA TYR A 116 6.18 -19.22 -9.37
C TYR A 116 6.05 -18.76 -7.92
N GLU A 117 6.00 -19.65 -6.93
CA GLU A 117 6.02 -19.29 -5.50
C GLU A 117 7.29 -18.52 -5.13
N ARG A 118 8.46 -18.99 -5.60
CA ARG A 118 9.73 -18.27 -5.39
C ARG A 118 9.76 -16.92 -6.10
N ARG A 119 9.21 -16.84 -7.33
CA ARG A 119 9.13 -15.58 -8.07
C ARG A 119 8.19 -14.58 -7.39
N MET A 120 7.07 -15.06 -6.86
CA MET A 120 6.06 -14.30 -6.12
C MET A 120 6.64 -13.72 -4.84
N SER A 121 7.20 -14.54 -3.95
CA SER A 121 7.83 -14.07 -2.71
C SER A 121 8.91 -13.00 -2.94
N LYS A 122 9.72 -13.16 -3.99
CA LYS A 122 10.73 -12.16 -4.39
C LYS A 122 10.10 -10.85 -4.88
N MET A 123 9.09 -10.92 -5.75
CA MET A 123 8.37 -9.75 -6.25
C MET A 123 7.72 -8.99 -5.08
N LEU A 124 7.07 -9.70 -4.16
CA LEU A 124 6.39 -9.14 -3.00
C LEU A 124 7.36 -8.47 -2.02
N THR A 125 8.53 -9.07 -1.78
CA THR A 125 9.57 -8.46 -0.96
C THR A 125 10.07 -7.16 -1.58
N ARG A 126 10.26 -7.14 -2.91
CA ARG A 126 10.71 -5.96 -3.66
C ARG A 126 9.65 -4.85 -3.65
N SER A 127 8.39 -5.16 -3.93
CA SER A 127 7.30 -4.18 -3.94
C SER A 127 7.08 -3.58 -2.55
N ARG A 128 7.16 -4.39 -1.50
CA ARG A 128 7.11 -3.91 -0.10
C ARG A 128 8.23 -2.92 0.20
N ALA A 129 9.47 -3.24 -0.18
CA ALA A 129 10.60 -2.35 0.06
C ALA A 129 10.46 -1.02 -0.70
N LEU A 130 10.02 -1.07 -1.96
CA LEU A 130 9.75 0.13 -2.77
C LEU A 130 8.63 0.98 -2.16
N PHE A 131 7.55 0.33 -1.74
CA PHE A 131 6.41 1.00 -1.09
C PHE A 131 6.84 1.72 0.19
N ILE A 132 7.58 1.06 1.08
CA ILE A 132 8.09 1.66 2.32
C ILE A 132 8.96 2.87 2.01
N LYS A 133 9.83 2.78 1.00
CA LYS A 133 10.72 3.88 0.61
C LYS A 133 9.93 5.10 0.11
N GLU A 134 8.99 4.90 -0.80
CA GLU A 134 8.17 5.97 -1.39
C GLU A 134 7.22 6.58 -0.35
N TYR A 135 6.61 5.73 0.48
CA TYR A 135 5.76 6.13 1.59
C TYR A 135 6.50 7.05 2.55
N ASN A 136 7.65 6.61 3.05
CA ASN A 136 8.41 7.38 4.04
C ASN A 136 8.93 8.70 3.46
N ASN A 137 9.30 8.74 2.18
CA ASN A 137 9.70 9.97 1.51
C ASN A 137 8.54 10.99 1.44
N LYS A 138 7.35 10.54 1.02
CA LYS A 138 6.14 11.38 1.00
C LYS A 138 5.75 11.83 2.41
N LEU A 139 5.80 10.93 3.39
CA LEU A 139 5.50 11.19 4.79
C LEU A 139 6.41 12.27 5.36
N PHE A 140 7.72 12.12 5.17
CA PHE A 140 8.71 13.08 5.64
C PHE A 140 8.46 14.46 5.04
N ASN A 141 8.25 14.55 3.73
CA ASN A 141 7.95 15.82 3.07
C ASN A 141 6.68 16.47 3.61
N TRP A 142 5.62 15.69 3.85
CA TRP A 142 4.38 16.20 4.45
C TRP A 142 4.57 16.66 5.89
N LEU A 143 5.33 15.93 6.72
CA LEU A 143 5.63 16.30 8.10
C LEU A 143 6.39 17.64 8.18
N VAL A 144 7.38 17.83 7.30
CA VAL A 144 8.14 19.08 7.23
C VAL A 144 7.22 20.26 6.86
N ILE A 145 6.41 20.11 5.81
CA ILE A 145 5.45 21.15 5.41
C ILE A 145 4.45 21.44 6.54
N PHE A 146 3.92 20.40 7.18
CA PHE A 146 2.97 20.52 8.29
C PHE A 146 3.58 21.28 9.47
N SER A 147 4.82 20.99 9.85
CA SER A 147 5.50 21.67 10.95
C SER A 147 5.67 23.18 10.69
N LEU A 148 6.00 23.59 9.46
CA LEU A 148 6.08 25.00 9.06
C LEU A 148 4.72 25.70 9.12
N VAL A 149 3.67 25.04 8.63
CA VAL A 149 2.29 25.56 8.70
C VAL A 149 1.86 25.75 10.16
N MET A 150 2.19 24.78 11.03
CA MET A 150 1.86 24.87 12.47
C MET A 150 2.58 26.02 13.17
N VAL A 151 3.82 26.36 12.80
CA VAL A 151 4.51 27.57 13.31
C VAL A 151 3.72 28.84 12.96
N VAL A 152 3.26 28.96 11.72
CA VAL A 152 2.46 30.10 11.25
C VAL A 152 1.12 30.16 12.02
N ILE A 153 0.42 29.04 12.15
CA ILE A 153 -0.86 28.99 12.89
C ILE A 153 -0.65 29.34 14.37
N GLY A 154 0.38 28.79 15.01
CA GLY A 154 0.71 29.07 16.41
C GLY A 154 0.93 30.55 16.67
N ARG A 155 1.69 31.22 15.79
CA ARG A 155 1.97 32.65 15.89
C ARG A 155 0.75 33.54 15.60
N PHE A 156 0.04 33.26 14.51
CA PHE A 156 -0.93 34.22 13.97
C PHE A 156 -2.38 33.95 14.38
N VAL A 157 -2.73 32.70 14.69
CA VAL A 157 -4.13 32.31 14.97
C VAL A 157 -4.34 32.09 16.47
N ILE A 158 -3.55 31.20 17.08
CA ILE A 158 -3.79 30.77 18.47
C ILE A 158 -3.03 31.66 19.47
N LYS A 159 -1.93 32.30 19.05
CA LYS A 159 -1.01 33.09 19.91
C LYS A 159 -0.50 32.29 21.12
N PHE A 160 -0.29 30.98 20.92
CA PHE A 160 0.13 30.07 21.99
C PHE A 160 1.60 29.69 21.82
N PHE A 161 2.45 30.28 22.66
CA PHE A 161 3.91 30.16 22.58
C PHE A 161 4.43 28.73 22.75
N LEU A 162 3.76 27.89 23.56
CA LEU A 162 4.18 26.49 23.74
C LEU A 162 4.00 25.65 22.47
N LEU A 163 2.93 25.91 21.69
CA LEU A 163 2.71 25.22 20.41
C LEU A 163 3.71 25.69 19.36
N GLU A 164 4.09 26.96 19.41
CA GLU A 164 5.18 27.48 18.57
C GLU A 164 6.52 26.80 18.89
N ILE A 165 6.91 26.71 20.18
CA ILE A 165 8.15 26.00 20.57
C ILE A 165 8.09 24.54 20.13
N ALA A 166 6.98 23.85 20.38
CA ALA A 166 6.83 22.44 20.00
C ALA A 166 6.96 22.24 18.47
N ALA A 167 6.37 23.14 17.67
CA ALA A 167 6.46 23.08 16.21
C ALA A 167 7.91 23.34 15.71
N TRP A 168 8.62 24.29 16.32
CA TRP A 168 10.04 24.53 16.01
C TRP A 168 10.94 23.36 16.39
N VAL A 169 10.74 22.77 17.56
CA VAL A 169 11.48 21.58 18.01
C VAL A 169 11.24 20.42 17.03
N MET A 170 10.00 20.20 16.61
CA MET A 170 9.65 19.17 15.64
C MET A 170 10.27 19.43 14.26
N PHE A 171 10.24 20.67 13.75
CA PHE A 171 10.88 21.04 12.50
C PHE A 171 12.40 20.83 12.54
N ALA A 172 13.05 21.35 13.58
CA ALA A 172 14.49 21.19 13.78
C ALA A 172 14.89 19.72 13.91
N PHE A 173 14.07 18.91 14.60
CA PHE A 173 14.26 17.46 14.68
C PHE A 173 14.19 16.84 13.28
N LEU A 174 13.14 17.08 12.50
CA LEU A 174 12.99 16.51 11.15
C LEU A 174 14.14 16.90 10.21
N GLU A 175 14.57 18.16 10.24
CA GLU A 175 15.65 18.67 9.37
C GLU A 175 17.04 18.19 9.82
N THR A 176 17.31 18.17 11.12
CA THR A 176 18.60 17.70 11.66
C THR A 176 18.73 16.19 11.49
N TYR A 177 17.66 15.44 11.73
CA TYR A 177 17.65 13.99 11.70
C TYR A 177 17.87 13.43 10.27
N THR A 178 17.39 14.13 9.23
CA THR A 178 17.67 13.77 7.82
C THR A 178 19.05 14.18 7.33
N ARG A 179 19.64 15.24 7.90
CA ARG A 179 21.02 15.63 7.58
C ARG A 179 22.07 14.75 8.27
N LEU A 180 21.74 14.20 9.45
CA LEU A 180 22.66 13.36 10.23
C LEU A 180 22.75 11.91 9.69
N PHE A 181 21.63 11.37 9.21
CA PHE A 181 21.59 10.04 8.60
C PHE A 181 21.63 10.17 7.08
N TRP A 182 22.83 10.08 6.49
CA TRP A 182 23.13 10.26 5.06
C TRP A 182 22.38 9.29 4.11
N SER A 183 21.58 8.35 4.63
CA SER A 183 20.61 7.59 3.84
C SER A 183 19.28 7.45 4.58
N SER A 184 18.19 7.72 3.85
CA SER A 184 16.82 7.48 4.30
C SER A 184 16.54 6.01 4.62
N GLU A 185 17.34 5.09 4.07
CA GLU A 185 17.24 3.65 4.35
C GLU A 185 17.66 3.30 5.78
N SER A 186 18.68 3.95 6.35
CA SER A 186 19.11 3.71 7.74
C SER A 186 18.11 4.26 8.78
N LEU A 187 17.33 5.27 8.40
CA LEU A 187 16.27 5.88 9.20
C LEU A 187 15.10 4.90 9.42
N TYR A 188 14.75 4.14 8.38
CA TYR A 188 13.54 3.33 8.32
C TYR A 188 13.58 2.07 9.16
N TYR A 189 14.78 1.58 9.51
CA TYR A 189 14.96 0.43 10.39
C TYR A 189 15.11 0.80 11.87
N ASN A 190 15.05 2.11 12.21
CA ASN A 190 15.16 2.57 13.58
C ASN A 190 13.81 2.43 14.31
N PRO A 191 13.75 1.80 15.51
CA PRO A 191 12.52 1.67 16.28
C PRO A 191 11.85 3.01 16.63
N VAL A 192 12.63 4.09 16.78
CA VAL A 192 12.10 5.44 17.05
C VAL A 192 11.30 5.97 15.86
N TRP A 193 11.78 5.74 14.64
CA TRP A 193 11.06 6.14 13.43
C TRP A 193 9.75 5.37 13.28
N HIS A 194 9.73 4.07 13.57
CA HIS A 194 8.49 3.28 13.57
C HIS A 194 7.43 3.82 14.54
N VAL A 195 7.83 4.31 15.72
CA VAL A 195 6.90 4.95 16.67
C VAL A 195 6.34 6.26 16.11
N VAL A 196 7.18 7.07 15.46
CA VAL A 196 6.74 8.32 14.79
C VAL A 196 5.78 8.02 13.65
N VAL A 197 6.10 7.05 12.80
CA VAL A 197 5.25 6.59 11.69
C VAL A 197 3.91 6.06 12.21
N SER A 198 3.92 5.22 13.25
CA SER A 198 2.69 4.66 13.85
C SER A 198 1.81 5.74 14.51
N THR A 199 2.44 6.71 15.17
CA THR A 199 1.73 7.85 15.77
C THR A 199 1.13 8.74 14.69
N TRP A 200 1.87 9.01 13.61
CA TRP A 200 1.36 9.72 12.45
C TRP A 200 0.23 8.96 11.75
N GLU A 201 0.36 7.65 11.56
CA GLU A 201 -0.69 6.80 11.02
C GLU A 201 -1.96 6.85 11.89
N THR A 202 -1.82 6.85 13.21
CA THR A 202 -2.98 6.96 14.09
C THR A 202 -3.67 8.33 14.00
N ILE A 203 -2.89 9.41 13.82
CA ILE A 203 -3.39 10.79 13.78
C ILE A 203 -3.99 11.14 12.41
N VAL A 204 -3.35 10.72 11.33
CA VAL A 204 -3.70 11.09 9.94
C VAL A 204 -4.53 10.02 9.24
N TYR A 205 -4.43 8.77 9.69
CA TYR A 205 -5.16 7.60 9.15
C TYR A 205 -6.04 6.93 10.21
N SER A 206 -6.94 7.69 10.84
CA SER A 206 -8.00 7.09 11.65
C SER A 206 -9.01 6.37 10.73
N PRO A 207 -9.43 5.11 11.04
CA PRO A 207 -10.46 4.37 10.29
C PRO A 207 -11.84 5.04 10.25
N VAL A 208 -12.01 6.18 10.93
CA VAL A 208 -13.25 6.95 10.99
C VAL A 208 -13.28 8.09 9.96
N LEU A 209 -12.14 8.50 9.40
CA LEU A 209 -12.04 9.62 8.46
C LEU A 209 -11.09 9.26 7.31
N ASP A 210 -11.64 8.72 6.22
CA ASP A 210 -10.93 8.55 4.95
C ASP A 210 -10.47 9.92 4.42
N LEU A 211 -9.28 10.38 4.83
CA LEU A 211 -8.73 11.68 4.42
C LEU A 211 -8.48 11.77 2.91
N ASP A 212 -8.39 10.66 2.17
CA ASP A 212 -8.33 10.70 0.69
C ASP A 212 -9.53 11.42 0.08
N ARG A 213 -10.69 11.23 0.72
CA ARG A 213 -11.97 11.77 0.29
C ARG A 213 -12.35 13.04 1.04
N TRP A 214 -11.88 13.18 2.28
CA TRP A 214 -12.29 14.22 3.20
C TRP A 214 -11.23 15.30 3.48
N ALA A 215 -9.97 15.15 3.07
CA ALA A 215 -8.93 16.17 3.28
C ALA A 215 -9.29 17.51 2.64
N ILE A 216 -9.77 17.48 1.38
CA ILE A 216 -10.20 18.70 0.66
C ILE A 216 -11.40 19.35 1.37
N PRO A 217 -12.49 18.63 1.69
CA PRO A 217 -13.58 19.17 2.51
C PRO A 217 -13.14 19.76 3.84
N ILE A 218 -12.24 19.10 4.58
CA ILE A 218 -11.77 19.58 5.89
C ILE A 218 -10.96 20.88 5.74
N VAL A 219 -10.06 20.95 4.77
CA VAL A 219 -9.29 22.18 4.48
C VAL A 219 -10.22 23.34 4.09
N VAL A 220 -11.23 23.05 3.25
CA VAL A 220 -12.24 24.04 2.86
C VAL A 220 -13.05 24.49 4.08
N MET A 221 -13.52 23.57 4.93
CA MET A 221 -14.25 23.91 6.15
C MET A 221 -13.41 24.73 7.14
N LEU A 222 -12.14 24.38 7.34
CA LEU A 222 -11.24 25.13 8.21
C LEU A 222 -10.94 26.53 7.66
N SER A 223 -10.80 26.69 6.35
CA SER A 223 -10.64 28.00 5.72
C SER A 223 -11.90 28.85 5.83
N PHE A 224 -13.10 28.28 5.66
CA PHE A 224 -14.37 28.97 5.91
C PHE A 224 -14.51 29.38 7.38
N VAL A 225 -14.15 28.52 8.33
CA VAL A 225 -14.18 28.84 9.77
C VAL A 225 -13.18 29.97 10.10
N ALA A 226 -11.97 29.92 9.54
CA ALA A 226 -10.97 30.97 9.71
C ALA A 226 -11.43 32.31 9.12
N LEU A 227 -12.03 32.30 7.93
CA LEU A 227 -12.63 33.48 7.31
C LEU A 227 -13.83 34.00 8.11
N TYR A 228 -14.70 33.10 8.59
CA TYR A 228 -15.84 33.44 9.43
C TYR A 228 -15.41 34.11 10.74
N TRP A 229 -14.41 33.54 11.43
CA TRP A 229 -13.83 34.14 12.63
C TRP A 229 -13.13 35.48 12.35
N ARG A 230 -12.47 35.62 11.19
CA ARG A 230 -11.83 36.89 10.82
C ARG A 230 -12.86 37.98 10.47
N CYS A 231 -13.95 37.62 9.80
CA CYS A 231 -15.04 38.53 9.43
C CYS A 231 -15.92 38.95 10.62
N LEU A 232 -16.20 38.03 11.57
CA LEU A 232 -17.02 38.33 12.75
C LEU A 232 -16.21 38.80 13.96
N GLY A 233 -15.00 38.29 14.15
CA GLY A 233 -14.07 38.73 15.19
C GLY A 233 -13.49 40.13 14.92
N GLY A 234 -13.32 40.50 13.64
CA GLY A 234 -12.91 41.85 13.23
C GLY A 234 -13.93 42.96 13.54
N ARG A 235 -15.20 42.60 13.81
CA ARG A 235 -16.26 43.56 14.17
C ARG A 235 -16.26 43.98 15.63
N LYS A 236 -15.46 43.36 16.52
CA LYS A 236 -15.32 43.79 17.92
C LYS A 236 -14.25 44.87 18.14
N GLY A 237 -13.54 45.31 17.09
CA GLY A 237 -12.46 46.30 17.19
C GLY A 237 -12.75 47.70 16.64
N ILE A 238 -13.91 47.96 16.03
CA ILE A 238 -14.25 49.26 15.43
C ILE A 238 -15.50 49.82 16.09
N GLY A 239 -15.32 50.31 17.31
CA GLY A 239 -16.38 50.94 18.10
C GLY A 239 -15.85 51.95 19.13
N ARG A 240 -14.66 52.51 18.92
CA ARG A 240 -14.17 53.66 19.68
C ARG A 240 -13.48 54.62 18.72
N SER A 241 -14.27 55.52 18.14
CA SER A 241 -13.74 56.79 17.68
C SER A 241 -14.84 57.85 17.75
N LEU A 242 -14.53 58.88 18.55
CA LEU A 242 -14.88 60.29 18.37
C LEU A 242 -16.31 60.74 18.71
N LEU A 243 -16.50 61.11 19.98
CA LEU A 243 -17.20 62.34 20.33
C LEU A 243 -16.30 63.16 21.28
N PRO A 244 -15.81 64.34 20.90
CA PRO A 244 -15.20 65.25 21.85
C PRO A 244 -16.31 65.86 22.71
N LEU A 245 -16.35 65.53 24.00
CA LEU A 245 -17.19 66.24 24.95
C LEU A 245 -16.61 67.65 25.15
N TYR A 246 -17.28 68.62 24.53
CA TYR A 246 -17.13 70.05 24.78
C TYR A 246 -17.47 70.33 26.25
N ASN A 247 -16.44 70.49 27.08
CA ASN A 247 -16.58 70.86 28.48
C ASN A 247 -16.64 72.39 28.58
N GLY A 248 -17.82 72.96 28.33
CA GLY A 248 -18.12 74.35 28.63
C GLY A 248 -18.47 74.50 30.11
N SER A 249 -17.53 74.97 30.93
CA SER A 249 -17.82 75.49 32.27
C SER A 249 -17.30 76.92 32.39
N TYR A 250 -18.25 77.85 32.25
CA TYR A 250 -18.12 79.28 32.41
C TYR A 250 -18.30 79.64 33.90
N ARG A 251 -17.27 80.28 34.50
CA ARG A 251 -17.24 81.08 35.77
C ARG A 251 -16.00 80.74 36.59
N SER A 252 -15.25 81.66 37.19
CA SER A 252 -15.20 83.12 37.14
C SER A 252 -13.86 83.49 37.76
N SER A 253 -12.98 84.12 36.98
CA SER A 253 -11.74 84.71 37.48
C SER A 253 -12.09 85.99 38.24
N ASN A 254 -12.12 85.91 39.58
CA ASN A 254 -12.14 87.10 40.43
C ASN A 254 -10.71 87.67 40.49
N ARG A 255 -10.45 88.58 39.57
CA ARG A 255 -9.33 89.52 39.60
C ARG A 255 -9.65 90.61 40.63
N PRO A 256 -8.79 90.88 41.63
CA PRO A 256 -8.92 92.08 42.45
C PRO A 256 -8.47 93.31 41.64
N ARG A 257 -9.28 94.36 41.66
CA ARG A 257 -9.01 95.72 41.15
C ARG A 257 -8.93 96.61 42.41
N THR A 258 -7.75 97.16 42.71
CA THR A 258 -7.31 98.57 42.57
C THR A 258 -7.29 99.28 43.92
N ASP A 259 -6.14 99.83 44.30
CA ASP A 259 -5.78 101.24 44.07
C ASP A 259 -4.27 101.36 43.80
#